data_AF-A0A952RWL1-F1
#
_entry.id   AF-A0A952RWL1-F1
#
_cell.length_a   1.000
_cell.length_b   1.000
_cell.length_c   1.000
_cell.angle_alpha   90.00
_cell.angle_beta   90.00
_cell.angle_gamma   90.00
#
_symmetry.space_group_name_H-M   'P 1'
#
loop_
_entity.id
_entity.type
_entity.pdbx_description
1 polymer ?
#
loop_
_entity_poly.entity_id
_entity_poly.type
_entity_poly.pdbx_seq_one_letter_code
_entity_poly.pdbx_strand_id
1 'polypeptide(L)'
;MSNQPNSFTSPLAAFMAEFHLSLSDLQRFFGPPKIPSRTTLHRLRNNNLNANLAASLERQLAVALPPFLRERGLGPAQIEEQIQKLIQRGDDQQMISKRIELSPEAQKHFGLSEDPFSRPPQHRDEVFVSREFQRVIDRVIDAVRYQGFVVVTGEIGSGKSTLRALVEDYVFENRNLHIVWPEFFDMRNVTPMQIASCILESFGITRAPGSAVRRGNAVKNLLATQYKDGNRVALGIDEAHRLNNSALSSLKNFLEMSSGGFQRYLGVVLFGQPIFEARLADPQFREIHERITTISMPDFRDSAADYLDHRLRLVGKRAKDLFDDEAIDLVCRQASTPLQLGNIANEALMVSGPRTKAYPDAFANAKVIGAAIRTKMFFENRNPAFKKRAA
;
A
#
# COMPACT_ATOMS: atom_id res chain seq x y z
N MET A 1 -19.05 -43.22 -5.54
CA MET A 1 -18.18 -42.40 -6.40
C MET A 1 -18.46 -40.95 -6.07
N SER A 2 -17.56 -40.35 -5.30
CA SER A 2 -17.65 -39.00 -4.75
C SER A 2 -17.36 -37.95 -5.83
N ASN A 3 -18.34 -37.12 -6.15
CA ASN A 3 -18.15 -35.92 -6.97
C ASN A 3 -17.44 -34.85 -6.13
N GLN A 4 -16.20 -34.52 -6.50
CA GLN A 4 -15.56 -33.28 -6.04
C GLN A 4 -16.22 -32.06 -6.71
N PRO A 5 -16.52 -30.96 -5.98
CA PRO A 5 -17.06 -29.75 -6.58
C PRO A 5 -15.96 -28.92 -7.26
N ASN A 6 -16.28 -28.43 -8.47
CA ASN A 6 -15.46 -27.55 -9.30
C ASN A 6 -14.90 -26.34 -8.53
N SER A 7 -13.60 -26.12 -8.63
CA SER A 7 -12.77 -25.16 -7.89
C SER A 7 -12.74 -23.72 -8.44
N PHE A 8 -13.84 -23.19 -8.98
CA PHE A 8 -13.88 -21.82 -9.53
C PHE A 8 -15.18 -21.04 -9.20
N THR A 9 -15.67 -21.12 -7.97
CA THR A 9 -16.74 -20.23 -7.48
C THR A 9 -16.15 -18.92 -6.95
N SER A 10 -16.73 -17.77 -7.32
CA SER A 10 -16.24 -16.48 -6.79
C SER A 10 -16.48 -16.36 -5.28
N PRO A 11 -15.68 -15.57 -4.54
CA PRO A 11 -15.91 -15.33 -3.12
C PRO A 11 -17.31 -14.77 -2.82
N LEU A 12 -17.79 -13.85 -3.68
CA LEU A 12 -19.14 -13.31 -3.58
C LEU A 12 -20.21 -14.39 -3.84
N ALA A 13 -19.99 -15.30 -4.79
CA ALA A 13 -20.92 -16.39 -5.06
C ALA A 13 -20.98 -17.41 -3.90
N ALA A 14 -19.82 -17.73 -3.31
CA ALA A 14 -19.74 -18.59 -2.13
C ALA A 14 -20.47 -17.94 -0.94
N PHE A 15 -20.21 -16.66 -0.67
CA PHE A 15 -20.89 -15.90 0.38
C PHE A 15 -22.42 -15.83 0.16
N MET A 16 -22.86 -15.53 -1.06
CA MET A 16 -24.30 -15.51 -1.38
C MET A 16 -24.95 -16.88 -1.18
N ALA A 17 -24.25 -17.98 -1.48
CA ALA A 17 -24.74 -19.33 -1.26
C ALA A 17 -24.81 -19.68 0.23
N GLU A 18 -23.79 -19.31 1.02
CA GLU A 18 -23.69 -19.55 2.46
C GLU A 18 -24.80 -18.82 3.24
N PHE A 19 -25.11 -17.58 2.88
CA PHE A 19 -26.12 -16.75 3.57
C PHE A 19 -27.49 -16.75 2.88
N HIS A 20 -27.69 -17.55 1.84
CA HIS A 20 -28.91 -17.65 1.04
C HIS A 20 -29.41 -16.30 0.51
N LEU A 21 -28.50 -15.48 -0.02
CA LEU A 21 -28.80 -14.13 -0.53
C LEU A 21 -29.13 -14.13 -2.02
N SER A 22 -30.15 -13.37 -2.43
CA SER A 22 -30.39 -13.07 -3.84
C SER A 22 -29.61 -11.83 -4.30
N LEU A 23 -29.47 -11.63 -5.62
CA LEU A 23 -28.89 -10.38 -6.16
C LEU A 23 -29.72 -9.15 -5.76
N SER A 24 -31.02 -9.31 -5.52
CA SER A 24 -31.90 -8.23 -5.06
C SER A 24 -31.60 -7.82 -3.62
N ASP A 25 -31.32 -8.79 -2.76
CA ASP A 25 -30.94 -8.55 -1.37
C ASP A 25 -29.57 -7.86 -1.32
N LEU A 26 -28.67 -8.29 -2.20
CA LEU A 26 -27.33 -7.74 -2.30
C LEU A 26 -27.32 -6.26 -2.73
N GLN A 27 -28.28 -5.84 -3.57
CA GLN A 27 -28.47 -4.42 -3.92
C GLN A 27 -28.85 -3.55 -2.72
N ARG A 28 -29.56 -4.09 -1.74
CA ARG A 28 -30.02 -3.34 -0.55
C ARG A 28 -28.88 -2.96 0.39
N PHE A 29 -27.76 -3.67 0.32
CA PHE A 29 -26.56 -3.33 1.08
C PHE A 29 -25.81 -2.13 0.49
N PHE A 30 -26.11 -1.70 -0.74
CA PHE A 30 -25.50 -0.48 -1.31
C PHE A 30 -26.35 0.76 -0.99
N GLY A 31 -25.72 1.77 -0.38
CA GLY A 31 -26.35 3.06 -0.10
C GLY A 31 -26.37 4.02 -1.32
N PRO A 32 -27.25 5.03 -1.33
CA PRO A 32 -27.23 6.11 -2.33
C PRO A 32 -25.91 6.91 -2.28
N PRO A 33 -25.44 7.53 -3.39
CA PRO A 33 -26.20 7.91 -4.60
C PRO A 33 -26.05 6.97 -5.82
N LYS A 34 -25.22 5.93 -5.77
CA LYS A 34 -25.00 5.01 -6.90
C LYS A 34 -25.21 3.56 -6.48
N ILE A 35 -26.42 3.06 -6.70
CA ILE A 35 -26.75 1.64 -6.50
C ILE A 35 -26.35 0.87 -7.77
N PRO A 36 -25.50 -0.16 -7.68
CA PRO A 36 -25.08 -0.94 -8.84
C PRO A 36 -26.25 -1.71 -9.45
N SER A 37 -26.28 -1.80 -10.78
CA SER A 37 -27.32 -2.56 -11.50
C SER A 37 -27.24 -4.07 -11.21
N ARG A 38 -28.36 -4.79 -11.34
CA ARG A 38 -28.40 -6.26 -11.22
C ARG A 38 -27.39 -6.94 -12.15
N THR A 39 -27.21 -6.37 -13.35
CA THR A 39 -26.23 -6.84 -14.34
C THR A 39 -24.79 -6.67 -13.85
N THR A 40 -24.50 -5.55 -13.17
CA THR A 40 -23.20 -5.28 -12.53
C THR A 40 -22.93 -6.28 -11.41
N LEU A 41 -23.89 -6.53 -10.53
CA LEU A 41 -23.73 -7.50 -9.43
C LEU A 41 -23.65 -8.94 -9.94
N HIS A 42 -24.39 -9.29 -10.99
CA HIS A 42 -24.26 -10.59 -11.65
C HIS A 42 -22.86 -10.78 -12.25
N ARG A 43 -22.29 -9.74 -12.87
CA ARG A 43 -20.90 -9.76 -13.36
C ARG A 43 -19.89 -9.84 -12.22
N LEU A 44 -20.14 -9.17 -11.08
CA LEU A 44 -19.29 -9.25 -9.89
C LEU A 44 -19.28 -10.67 -9.32
N ARG A 45 -20.48 -11.27 -9.16
CA ARG A 45 -20.68 -12.65 -8.72
C ARG A 45 -19.98 -13.67 -9.62
N ASN A 46 -19.85 -13.40 -10.92
CA ASN A 46 -19.20 -14.33 -11.84
C ASN A 46 -17.73 -13.95 -12.13
N ASN A 47 -17.11 -13.07 -11.33
CA ASN A 47 -15.75 -12.58 -11.52
C ASN A 47 -15.47 -11.89 -12.88
N ASN A 48 -16.51 -11.46 -13.61
CA ASN A 48 -16.44 -10.90 -14.96
C ASN A 48 -16.56 -9.37 -14.96
N LEU A 49 -15.87 -8.71 -14.04
CA LEU A 49 -15.95 -7.27 -13.81
C LEU A 49 -14.55 -6.67 -13.72
N ASN A 50 -14.37 -5.42 -14.19
CA ASN A 50 -13.09 -4.71 -14.10
C ASN A 50 -12.59 -4.73 -12.65
N ALA A 51 -11.30 -5.01 -12.43
CA ALA A 51 -10.71 -5.20 -11.10
C ALA A 51 -10.91 -3.99 -10.17
N ASN A 52 -10.79 -2.77 -10.68
CA ASN A 52 -10.96 -1.55 -9.89
C ASN A 52 -12.42 -1.36 -9.46
N LEU A 53 -13.36 -1.64 -10.38
CA LEU A 53 -14.79 -1.56 -10.10
C LEU A 53 -15.26 -2.72 -9.22
N ALA A 54 -14.67 -3.91 -9.36
CA ALA A 54 -14.92 -5.05 -8.51
C ALA A 54 -14.44 -4.79 -7.08
N ALA A 55 -13.20 -4.33 -6.90
CA ALA A 55 -12.64 -3.95 -5.61
C ALA A 55 -13.46 -2.82 -4.95
N SER A 56 -13.89 -1.81 -5.72
CA SER A 56 -14.75 -0.74 -5.20
C SER A 56 -16.08 -1.27 -4.66
N LEU A 57 -16.74 -2.18 -5.38
CA LEU A 57 -18.01 -2.77 -4.96
C LEU A 57 -17.84 -3.75 -3.79
N GLU A 58 -16.77 -4.54 -3.78
CA GLU A 58 -16.42 -5.46 -2.68
C GLU A 58 -16.09 -4.67 -1.39
N ARG A 59 -15.39 -3.54 -1.48
CA ARG A 59 -15.17 -2.62 -0.35
C ARG A 59 -16.48 -2.03 0.18
N GLN A 60 -17.39 -1.62 -0.70
CA GLN A 60 -18.70 -1.11 -0.29
C GLN A 60 -19.52 -2.18 0.43
N LEU A 61 -19.48 -3.42 -0.04
CA LEU A 61 -20.12 -4.56 0.63
C LEU A 61 -19.47 -4.85 1.98
N ALA A 62 -18.15 -4.80 2.09
CA ALA A 62 -17.45 -4.99 3.35
C ALA A 62 -17.85 -3.98 4.43
N VAL A 63 -18.18 -2.75 4.05
CA VAL A 63 -18.69 -1.73 4.98
C VAL A 63 -20.15 -2.00 5.35
N ALA A 64 -20.95 -2.53 4.43
CA ALA A 64 -22.40 -2.66 4.59
C ALA A 64 -22.88 -4.00 5.20
N LEU A 65 -22.10 -5.08 5.07
CA LEU A 65 -22.44 -6.42 5.57
C LEU A 65 -22.32 -6.65 7.09
N PRO A 66 -21.46 -5.96 7.88
CA PRO A 66 -21.31 -6.26 9.31
C PRO A 66 -22.61 -6.23 10.12
N PRO A 67 -23.52 -5.25 9.96
CA PRO A 67 -24.81 -5.25 10.68
C PRO A 67 -25.66 -6.48 10.36
N PHE A 68 -25.75 -6.85 9.07
CA PHE A 68 -26.49 -8.04 8.62
C PHE A 68 -25.92 -9.35 9.19
N LEU A 69 -24.60 -9.47 9.27
CA LEU A 69 -23.95 -10.66 9.81
C LEU A 69 -24.14 -10.76 11.34
N ARG A 70 -24.21 -9.63 12.06
CA ARG A 70 -24.55 -9.62 13.49
C ARG A 70 -25.98 -10.10 13.74
N GLU A 71 -26.94 -9.69 12.92
CA GLU A 71 -28.34 -10.15 13.01
C GLU A 71 -28.48 -11.65 12.77
N ARG A 72 -27.56 -12.25 12.01
CA ARG A 72 -27.46 -13.70 11.78
C ARG A 72 -26.75 -14.46 12.92
N GLY A 73 -26.37 -13.77 14.00
CA GLY A 73 -25.77 -14.37 15.19
C GLY A 73 -24.26 -14.62 15.11
N LEU A 74 -23.56 -14.04 14.12
CA LEU A 74 -22.11 -14.18 14.02
C LEU A 74 -21.40 -13.28 15.05
N GLY A 75 -20.40 -13.86 15.72
CA GLY A 75 -19.51 -13.10 16.59
C GLY A 75 -18.53 -12.20 15.81
N PRO A 76 -17.91 -11.19 16.45
CA PRO A 76 -17.04 -10.22 15.78
C PRO A 76 -15.90 -10.85 14.95
N ALA A 77 -15.27 -11.91 15.46
CA ALA A 77 -14.20 -12.62 14.74
C ALA A 77 -14.71 -13.38 13.50
N GLN A 78 -15.92 -13.94 13.57
CA GLN A 78 -16.54 -14.65 12.43
C GLN A 78 -16.98 -13.66 11.35
N ILE A 79 -17.46 -12.48 11.74
CA ILE A 79 -17.79 -11.40 10.81
C ILE A 79 -16.55 -10.93 10.07
N GLU A 80 -15.45 -10.73 10.80
CA GLU A 80 -14.16 -10.35 10.22
C GLU A 80 -13.66 -11.41 9.23
N GLU A 81 -13.74 -12.69 9.59
CA GLU A 81 -13.39 -13.80 8.70
C GLU A 81 -14.24 -13.81 7.42
N GLN A 82 -15.55 -13.58 7.53
CA GLN A 82 -16.46 -13.55 6.39
C GLN A 82 -16.21 -12.34 5.46
N ILE A 83 -15.92 -11.18 6.05
CA ILE A 83 -15.55 -9.98 5.29
C ILE A 83 -14.18 -10.18 4.63
N GLN A 84 -13.21 -10.77 5.32
CA GLN A 84 -11.91 -11.09 4.74
C GLN A 84 -12.02 -12.09 3.59
N LYS A 85 -12.88 -13.11 3.69
CA LYS A 85 -13.17 -14.03 2.58
C LYS A 85 -13.79 -13.30 1.39
N LEU A 86 -14.68 -12.34 1.64
CA LEU A 86 -15.33 -11.56 0.58
C LEU A 86 -14.36 -10.58 -0.11
N ILE A 87 -13.48 -9.97 0.68
CA ILE A 87 -12.40 -9.08 0.22
C ILE A 87 -11.12 -9.89 -0.09
N GLN A 88 -11.12 -11.22 -0.09
CA GLN A 88 -9.88 -11.97 -0.32
C GLN A 88 -9.34 -11.72 -1.74
N ARG A 89 -10.11 -11.10 -2.63
CA ARG A 89 -9.60 -10.48 -3.87
C ARG A 89 -8.64 -9.30 -3.67
N GLY A 90 -8.63 -8.69 -2.49
CA GLY A 90 -7.75 -7.60 -2.06
C GLY A 90 -6.48 -8.06 -1.37
N ASP A 91 -6.55 -9.10 -0.53
CA ASP A 91 -5.36 -9.69 0.12
C ASP A 91 -4.70 -10.79 -0.72
N ASP A 92 -5.49 -11.57 -1.48
CA ASP A 92 -5.02 -12.44 -2.58
C ASP A 92 -5.18 -11.74 -3.93
N GLN A 93 -4.99 -10.41 -3.98
CA GLN A 93 -4.09 -9.97 -5.03
C GLN A 93 -2.77 -10.68 -4.73
N GLN A 94 -2.57 -11.82 -5.40
CA GLN A 94 -1.27 -12.19 -5.95
C GLN A 94 -0.47 -10.91 -6.18
N MET A 95 0.84 -10.96 -5.96
CA MET A 95 1.77 -9.94 -6.43
C MET A 95 1.55 -9.59 -7.93
N ILE A 96 0.53 -8.80 -8.25
CA ILE A 96 0.19 -8.30 -9.59
C ILE A 96 0.48 -6.81 -9.57
N SER A 97 1.66 -6.51 -9.10
CA SER A 97 2.54 -5.59 -9.78
C SER A 97 3.89 -6.28 -9.80
N LYS A 98 3.97 -7.46 -10.43
CA LYS A 98 5.27 -8.03 -10.77
C LYS A 98 6.01 -6.91 -11.48
N ARG A 99 7.06 -6.38 -10.84
CA ARG A 99 7.87 -5.31 -11.40
C ARG A 99 8.28 -5.75 -12.79
N ILE A 100 8.01 -4.89 -13.76
CA ILE A 100 8.34 -5.15 -15.15
C ILE A 100 9.70 -4.52 -15.36
N GLU A 101 10.70 -5.36 -15.57
CA GLU A 101 12.07 -4.92 -15.83
C GLU A 101 12.31 -4.82 -17.34
N LEU A 102 13.02 -3.77 -17.74
CA LEU A 102 13.52 -3.62 -19.10
C LEU A 102 14.55 -4.68 -19.42
N SER A 103 14.39 -5.38 -20.55
CA SER A 103 15.40 -6.34 -20.99
C SER A 103 16.71 -5.64 -21.38
N PRO A 104 17.87 -6.30 -21.26
CA PRO A 104 19.15 -5.75 -21.69
C PRO A 104 19.16 -5.33 -23.17
N GLU A 105 18.42 -6.04 -24.04
CA GLU A 105 18.30 -5.67 -25.45
C GLU A 105 17.54 -4.36 -25.64
N ALA A 106 16.46 -4.14 -24.88
CA ALA A 106 15.71 -2.89 -24.91
C ALA A 106 16.56 -1.73 -24.34
N GLN A 107 17.26 -1.95 -23.23
CA GLN A 107 18.17 -0.96 -22.65
C GLN A 107 19.23 -0.53 -23.67
N LYS A 108 19.88 -1.49 -24.34
CA LYS A 108 20.86 -1.23 -25.40
C LYS A 108 20.24 -0.47 -26.59
N HIS A 109 19.02 -0.82 -26.99
CA HIS A 109 18.34 -0.17 -28.11
C HIS A 109 18.04 1.31 -27.84
N PHE A 110 17.57 1.64 -26.64
CA PHE A 110 17.26 3.02 -26.24
C PHE A 110 18.48 3.79 -25.70
N GLY A 111 19.66 3.13 -25.63
CA GLY A 111 20.88 3.72 -25.09
C GLY A 111 20.77 4.07 -23.61
N LEU A 112 20.12 3.21 -22.83
CA LEU A 112 20.01 3.29 -21.38
C LEU A 112 21.16 2.50 -20.74
N SER A 113 21.80 3.07 -19.72
CA SER A 113 22.86 2.38 -18.95
C SER A 113 22.32 1.30 -18.02
N GLU A 114 21.09 1.50 -17.52
CA GLU A 114 20.34 0.58 -16.67
C GLU A 114 18.83 0.84 -16.82
N ASP A 115 17.99 -0.03 -16.28
CA ASP A 115 16.55 0.20 -16.22
C ASP A 115 16.23 1.32 -15.20
N PRO A 116 15.69 2.47 -15.65
CA PRO A 116 15.39 3.63 -14.80
C PRO A 116 14.39 3.35 -13.67
N PHE A 117 13.62 2.26 -13.70
CA PHE A 117 12.61 1.91 -12.69
C PHE A 117 12.89 0.60 -11.94
N SER A 118 13.98 -0.11 -12.29
CA SER A 118 14.32 -1.41 -11.70
C SER A 118 14.74 -1.32 -10.23
N ARG A 119 15.57 -0.32 -9.88
CA ARG A 119 16.11 -0.16 -8.53
C ARG A 119 15.35 0.90 -7.74
N PRO A 120 15.14 0.69 -6.43
CA PRO A 120 14.79 1.79 -5.55
C PRO A 120 15.95 2.81 -5.51
N PRO A 121 15.66 4.11 -5.26
CA PRO A 121 16.68 5.12 -5.02
C PRO A 121 17.65 4.65 -3.93
N GLN A 122 18.96 4.82 -4.16
CA GLN A 122 20.01 4.45 -3.20
C GLN A 122 20.44 5.63 -2.33
N HIS A 123 20.22 6.85 -2.82
CA HIS A 123 20.58 8.08 -2.16
C HIS A 123 19.43 9.09 -2.23
N ARG A 124 19.42 10.03 -1.28
CA ARG A 124 18.36 11.05 -1.16
C ARG A 124 18.21 11.92 -2.41
N ASP A 125 19.30 12.21 -3.11
CA ASP A 125 19.34 12.99 -4.35
C ASP A 125 18.73 12.25 -5.57
N GLU A 126 18.65 10.91 -5.51
CA GLU A 126 17.94 10.11 -6.51
C GLU A 126 16.41 10.11 -6.29
N VAL A 127 15.92 10.56 -5.13
CA VAL A 127 14.50 10.55 -4.81
C VAL A 127 13.80 11.77 -5.42
N PHE A 128 12.78 11.51 -6.23
CA PHE A 128 11.88 12.56 -6.68
C PHE A 128 10.98 13.01 -5.52
N VAL A 129 11.07 14.29 -5.15
CA VAL A 129 10.25 14.88 -4.08
C VAL A 129 9.37 15.99 -4.63
N SER A 130 8.07 15.69 -4.80
CA SER A 130 7.07 16.71 -5.10
C SER A 130 6.77 17.58 -3.88
N ARG A 131 6.14 18.74 -4.11
CA ARG A 131 5.76 19.66 -3.03
C ARG A 131 4.82 19.01 -2.02
N GLU A 132 3.88 18.19 -2.50
CA GLU A 132 2.90 17.48 -1.69
C GLU A 132 3.57 16.34 -0.94
N PHE A 133 4.52 15.63 -1.57
CA PHE A 133 5.28 14.59 -0.90
C PHE A 133 6.19 15.16 0.20
N GLN A 134 6.80 16.33 -0.02
CA GLN A 134 7.55 17.05 1.01
C GLN A 134 6.69 17.33 2.25
N ARG A 135 5.42 17.73 2.08
CA ARG A 135 4.51 17.93 3.23
C ARG A 135 4.28 16.66 4.03
N VAL A 136 4.22 15.50 3.38
CA VAL A 136 4.09 14.21 4.06
C VAL A 136 5.38 13.89 4.83
N ILE A 137 6.54 14.09 4.20
CA ILE A 137 7.86 13.92 4.84
C ILE A 137 7.96 14.78 6.10
N ASP A 138 7.65 16.07 6.00
CA ASP A 138 7.71 17.02 7.11
C ASP A 138 6.81 16.57 8.28
N ARG A 139 5.61 16.08 7.98
CA ARG A 139 4.67 15.61 9.01
C ARG A 139 5.14 14.36 9.74
N VAL A 140 5.80 13.44 9.03
CA VAL A 140 6.39 12.26 9.67
C VAL A 140 7.59 12.66 10.52
N ILE A 141 8.45 13.55 10.01
CA ILE A 141 9.57 14.11 10.76
C ILE A 141 9.10 14.82 12.04
N ASP A 142 8.03 15.61 11.96
CA ASP A 142 7.42 16.28 13.11
C ASP A 142 6.91 15.25 14.14
N ALA A 143 6.30 14.15 13.70
CA ALA A 143 5.86 13.09 14.59
C ALA A 143 7.05 12.46 15.34
N VAL A 144 8.19 12.27 14.67
CA VAL A 144 9.43 11.78 15.31
C VAL A 144 10.00 12.81 16.30
N ARG A 145 10.08 14.08 15.91
CA ARG A 145 10.66 15.16 16.72
C ARG A 145 9.85 15.50 17.96
N TYR A 146 8.52 15.53 17.83
CA TYR A 146 7.60 16.04 18.86
C TYR A 146 6.71 14.96 19.48
N GLN A 147 7.08 13.68 19.32
CA GLN A 147 6.39 12.53 19.90
C GLN A 147 4.91 12.50 19.48
N GLY A 148 4.69 12.83 18.21
CA GLY A 148 3.39 12.80 17.55
C GLY A 148 2.98 11.38 17.20
N PHE A 149 1.71 11.21 16.85
CA PHE A 149 1.18 9.97 16.33
C PHE A 149 0.64 10.21 14.93
N VAL A 150 1.32 9.67 13.93
CA VAL A 150 0.94 9.80 12.52
C VAL A 150 0.68 8.44 11.90
N VAL A 151 -0.36 8.37 11.08
CA VAL A 151 -0.63 7.26 10.17
C VAL A 151 -0.50 7.78 8.76
N VAL A 152 0.40 7.19 7.97
CA VAL A 152 0.49 7.45 6.54
C VAL A 152 -0.14 6.31 5.76
N THR A 153 -1.20 6.61 5.01
CA THR A 153 -1.88 5.64 4.16
C THR A 153 -1.52 5.84 2.70
N GLY A 154 -1.43 4.76 1.93
CA GLY A 154 -1.21 4.86 0.49
C GLY A 154 -1.30 3.51 -0.19
N GLU A 155 -1.66 3.52 -1.47
CA GLU A 155 -1.74 2.31 -2.30
C GLU A 155 -0.37 1.62 -2.41
N ILE A 156 -0.37 0.37 -2.85
CA ILE A 156 0.89 -0.36 -3.10
C ILE A 156 1.70 0.38 -4.16
N GLY A 157 2.99 0.58 -3.89
CA GLY A 157 3.89 1.31 -4.79
C GLY A 157 3.75 2.83 -4.77
N SER A 158 2.97 3.42 -3.85
CA SER A 158 2.81 4.87 -3.70
C SER A 158 4.06 5.61 -3.20
N GLY A 159 5.12 4.90 -2.78
CA GLY A 159 6.34 5.49 -2.24
C GLY A 159 6.47 5.46 -0.71
N LYS A 160 5.65 4.70 0.02
CA LYS A 160 5.75 4.56 1.49
C LYS A 160 7.13 4.07 1.95
N SER A 161 7.71 3.09 1.27
CA SER A 161 9.07 2.60 1.59
C SER A 161 10.15 3.64 1.26
N THR A 162 9.92 4.48 0.25
CA THR A 162 10.81 5.63 -0.04
C THR A 162 10.69 6.70 1.05
N LEU A 163 9.48 6.98 1.53
CA LEU A 163 9.25 7.86 2.68
C LEU A 163 9.95 7.33 3.94
N ARG A 164 9.87 6.02 4.19
CA ARG A 164 10.61 5.36 5.28
C ARG A 164 12.10 5.63 5.20
N ALA A 165 12.72 5.35 4.04
CA ALA A 165 14.15 5.56 3.83
C ALA A 165 14.57 7.02 4.03
N LEU A 166 13.78 7.98 3.53
CA LEU A 166 14.04 9.41 3.75
C LEU A 166 13.98 9.81 5.23
N VAL A 167 13.05 9.22 5.98
CA VAL A 167 12.93 9.46 7.43
C VAL A 167 14.09 8.81 8.19
N GLU A 168 14.52 7.61 7.79
CA GLU A 168 15.68 6.93 8.35
C GLU A 168 16.97 7.72 8.10
N ASP A 169 17.21 8.19 6.86
CA ASP A 169 18.33 9.06 6.51
C ASP A 169 18.33 10.33 7.37
N TYR A 170 17.17 10.96 7.51
CA TYR A 170 17.02 12.15 8.34
C TYR A 170 17.32 11.89 9.82
N VAL A 171 16.80 10.79 10.37
CA VAL A 171 17.07 10.38 11.75
C VAL A 171 18.56 10.09 11.94
N PHE A 172 19.21 9.44 10.97
CA PHE A 172 20.64 9.16 10.99
C PHE A 172 21.49 10.45 11.03
N GLU A 173 21.10 11.47 10.26
CA GLU A 173 21.74 12.80 10.27
C GLU A 173 21.52 13.55 11.61
N ASN A 174 20.45 13.26 12.34
CA ASN A 174 20.07 13.94 13.59
C ASN A 174 20.27 13.01 14.79
N ARG A 175 21.49 12.99 15.37
CA ARG A 175 21.90 12.05 16.43
C ARG A 175 21.02 11.98 17.68
N ASN A 176 20.20 12.99 17.94
CA ASN A 176 19.26 13.01 19.07
C ASN A 176 17.91 12.35 18.74
N LEU A 177 17.69 11.92 17.50
CA LEU A 177 16.50 11.20 17.07
C LEU A 177 16.82 9.71 16.98
N HIS A 178 15.86 8.88 17.35
CA HIS A 178 15.94 7.42 17.19
C HIS A 178 14.59 6.90 16.75
N ILE A 179 14.56 6.05 15.73
CA ILE A 179 13.34 5.38 15.29
C ILE A 179 13.55 3.87 15.31
N VAL A 180 12.62 3.16 15.95
CA VAL A 180 12.62 1.70 16.04
C VAL A 180 11.66 1.17 15.00
N TRP A 181 12.13 0.33 14.08
CA TRP A 181 11.30 -0.38 13.11
C TRP A 181 11.29 -1.87 13.42
N PRO A 182 10.35 -2.38 14.25
CA PRO A 182 10.26 -3.81 14.51
C PRO A 182 9.92 -4.60 13.24
N GLU A 183 10.62 -5.69 13.02
CA GLU A 183 10.35 -6.63 11.93
C GLU A 183 9.65 -7.87 12.49
N PHE A 184 8.35 -7.99 12.21
CA PHE A 184 7.55 -9.12 12.66
C PHE A 184 7.30 -10.10 11.51
N PHE A 185 7.71 -11.36 11.70
CA PHE A 185 7.40 -12.44 10.75
C PHE A 185 5.89 -12.67 10.60
N ASP A 186 5.14 -12.56 11.69
CA ASP A 186 3.68 -12.69 11.69
C ASP A 186 3.02 -11.48 12.37
N MET A 187 2.69 -10.48 11.56
CA MET A 187 2.00 -9.27 12.01
C MET A 187 0.62 -9.55 12.62
N ARG A 188 -0.01 -10.69 12.28
CA ARG A 188 -1.35 -11.06 12.77
C ARG A 188 -1.31 -11.58 14.20
N ASN A 189 -0.15 -11.96 14.72
CA ASN A 189 0.01 -12.47 16.09
C ASN A 189 1.00 -11.65 16.93
N VAL A 190 1.23 -10.38 16.56
CA VAL A 190 2.06 -9.46 17.34
C VAL A 190 1.44 -9.19 18.70
N THR A 191 2.28 -9.26 19.72
CA THR A 191 1.93 -8.91 21.09
C THR A 191 2.57 -7.58 21.50
N PRO A 192 1.98 -6.84 22.45
CA PRO A 192 2.60 -5.62 22.98
C PRO A 192 3.98 -5.87 23.59
N MET A 193 4.21 -7.08 24.12
CA MET A 193 5.48 -7.47 24.72
C MET A 193 6.58 -7.72 23.69
N GLN A 194 6.24 -8.11 22.47
CA GLN A 194 7.18 -8.16 21.35
C GLN A 194 7.58 -6.75 20.93
N ILE A 195 6.62 -5.82 20.78
CA ILE A 195 6.92 -4.40 20.50
C ILE A 195 7.84 -3.82 21.56
N ALA A 196 7.52 -4.04 22.85
CA ALA A 196 8.34 -3.60 23.97
C ALA A 196 9.76 -4.18 23.94
N SER A 197 9.91 -5.46 23.59
CA SER A 197 11.22 -6.11 23.40
C SER A 197 12.01 -5.45 22.28
N CYS A 198 11.41 -5.23 21.11
CA CYS A 198 12.10 -4.59 19.99
C CYS A 198 12.60 -3.18 20.34
N ILE A 199 11.81 -2.41 21.12
CA ILE A 199 12.26 -1.11 21.64
C ILE A 199 13.50 -1.29 22.52
N LEU A 200 13.46 -2.17 23.52
CA LEU A 200 14.60 -2.42 24.42
C LEU A 200 15.85 -2.91 23.67
N GLU A 201 15.68 -3.82 22.72
CA GLU A 201 16.76 -4.38 21.90
C GLU A 201 17.43 -3.30 21.03
N SER A 202 16.66 -2.34 20.51
CA SER A 202 17.23 -1.23 19.73
C SER A 202 18.18 -0.33 20.52
N PHE A 203 18.13 -0.38 21.86
CA PHE A 203 19.04 0.29 22.77
C PHE A 203 20.04 -0.67 23.45
N GLY A 204 20.22 -1.87 22.90
CA GLY A 204 21.19 -2.86 23.38
C GLY A 204 20.74 -3.70 24.59
N ILE A 205 19.48 -3.57 25.04
CA ILE A 205 18.94 -4.36 26.16
C ILE A 205 18.35 -5.66 25.62
N THR A 206 19.21 -6.67 25.45
CA THR A 206 18.83 -7.97 24.85
C THR A 206 18.16 -8.94 25.83
N ARG A 207 18.28 -8.71 27.14
CA ARG A 207 17.63 -9.52 28.19
C ARG A 207 16.46 -8.78 28.81
N ALA A 208 15.40 -8.62 28.04
CA ALA A 208 14.17 -8.00 28.52
C ALA A 208 13.56 -8.82 29.68
N PRO A 209 12.96 -8.17 30.70
CA PRO A 209 12.26 -8.89 31.76
C PRO A 209 11.16 -9.82 31.21
N GLY A 210 11.01 -11.01 31.77
CA GLY A 210 9.96 -11.96 31.38
C GLY A 210 8.55 -11.51 31.80
N SER A 211 8.44 -10.79 32.92
CA SER A 211 7.16 -10.22 33.37
C SER A 211 6.74 -9.03 32.50
N ALA A 212 5.50 -9.05 32.03
CA ALA A 212 4.94 -7.98 31.19
C ALA A 212 5.00 -6.60 31.88
N VAL A 213 4.68 -6.54 33.17
CA VAL A 213 4.75 -5.31 33.97
C VAL A 213 6.19 -4.81 34.06
N ARG A 214 7.14 -5.69 34.39
CA ARG A 214 8.55 -5.31 34.49
C ARG A 214 9.12 -4.85 33.16
N ARG A 215 8.72 -5.49 32.05
CA ARG A 215 9.13 -5.11 30.69
C ARG A 215 8.55 -3.76 30.29
N GLY A 216 7.27 -3.52 30.54
CA GLY A 216 6.63 -2.22 30.30
C GLY A 216 7.31 -1.10 31.10
N ASN A 217 7.63 -1.35 32.36
CA ASN A 217 8.37 -0.40 33.20
C ASN A 217 9.79 -0.15 32.68
N ALA A 218 10.49 -1.18 32.19
CA ALA A 218 11.81 -1.01 31.59
C ALA A 218 11.75 -0.11 30.36
N VAL A 219 10.77 -0.31 29.47
CA VAL A 219 10.55 0.58 28.32
C VAL A 219 10.25 2.00 28.77
N LYS A 220 9.31 2.19 29.72
CA LYS A 220 8.96 3.52 30.22
C LYS A 220 10.18 4.25 30.81
N ASN A 221 10.98 3.57 31.61
CA ASN A 221 12.18 4.15 32.23
C ASN A 221 13.23 4.52 31.18
N LEU A 222 13.46 3.64 30.21
CA LEU A 222 14.36 3.90 29.08
C LEU A 222 13.93 5.16 28.32
N LEU A 223 12.66 5.23 27.92
CA LEU A 223 12.13 6.36 27.15
C LEU A 223 12.17 7.67 27.96
N ALA A 224 11.91 7.59 29.27
CA ALA A 224 12.04 8.74 30.17
C ALA A 224 13.49 9.25 30.27
N THR A 225 14.47 8.34 30.35
CA THR A 225 15.90 8.71 30.34
C THR A 225 16.27 9.36 29.01
N GLN A 226 15.94 8.73 27.87
CA GLN A 226 16.19 9.29 26.55
C GLN A 226 15.60 10.70 26.42
N TYR A 227 14.36 10.89 26.86
CA TYR A 227 13.69 12.20 26.81
C TYR A 227 14.43 13.28 27.62
N LYS A 228 14.86 12.93 28.85
CA LYS A 228 15.63 13.82 29.73
C LYS A 228 16.98 14.20 29.15
N ASP A 229 17.63 13.27 28.45
CA ASP A 229 18.92 13.49 27.79
C ASP A 229 18.79 14.28 26.47
N GLY A 230 17.59 14.77 26.15
CA GLY A 230 17.33 15.54 24.93
C GLY A 230 17.08 14.67 23.68
N ASN A 231 17.10 13.34 23.84
CA ASN A 231 16.83 12.40 22.75
C ASN A 231 15.33 12.21 22.56
N ARG A 232 14.91 11.90 21.33
CA ARG A 232 13.54 11.64 20.94
C ARG A 232 13.44 10.27 20.29
N VAL A 233 12.50 9.47 20.77
CA VAL A 233 12.30 8.10 20.29
C VAL A 233 10.97 8.00 19.59
N ALA A 234 10.94 7.32 18.45
CA ALA A 234 9.73 6.96 17.73
C ALA A 234 9.66 5.45 17.46
N LEU A 235 8.44 4.92 17.43
CA LEU A 235 8.12 3.58 16.97
C LEU A 235 7.55 3.67 15.56
N GLY A 236 8.25 3.08 14.59
CA GLY A 236 7.80 2.91 13.23
C GLY A 236 7.22 1.51 13.00
N ILE A 237 6.03 1.38 12.40
CA ILE A 237 5.49 0.08 11.96
C ILE A 237 5.07 0.19 10.50
N ASP A 238 5.72 -0.59 9.64
CA ASP A 238 5.31 -0.74 8.24
C ASP A 238 4.19 -1.78 8.13
N GLU A 239 3.36 -1.68 7.09
CA GLU A 239 2.22 -2.59 6.87
C GLU A 239 1.26 -2.70 8.08
N ALA A 240 1.08 -1.61 8.85
CA ALA A 240 0.33 -1.57 10.11
C ALA A 240 -1.13 -2.04 10.01
N HIS A 241 -1.71 -2.02 8.80
CA HIS A 241 -3.01 -2.60 8.50
C HIS A 241 -3.10 -4.12 8.76
N ARG A 242 -1.96 -4.81 8.83
CA ARG A 242 -1.85 -6.25 9.12
C ARG A 242 -1.75 -6.58 10.61
N LEU A 243 -1.56 -5.58 11.47
CA LEU A 243 -1.52 -5.79 12.94
C LEU A 243 -2.85 -6.37 13.41
N ASN A 244 -2.86 -7.24 14.42
CA ASN A 244 -4.11 -7.63 15.08
C ASN A 244 -4.68 -6.51 15.97
N ASN A 245 -5.96 -6.66 16.34
CA ASN A 245 -6.68 -5.67 17.15
C ASN A 245 -6.01 -5.46 18.51
N SER A 246 -5.48 -6.51 19.14
CA SER A 246 -4.82 -6.42 20.45
C SER A 246 -3.55 -5.56 20.41
N ALA A 247 -2.69 -5.77 19.40
CA ALA A 247 -1.50 -4.97 19.17
C ALA A 247 -1.85 -3.51 18.87
N LEU A 248 -2.82 -3.30 17.97
CA LEU A 248 -3.27 -1.96 17.59
C LEU A 248 -3.83 -1.19 18.79
N SER A 249 -4.76 -1.77 19.54
CA SER A 249 -5.33 -1.19 20.77
C SER A 249 -4.27 -0.88 21.82
N SER A 250 -3.22 -1.71 21.88
CA SER A 250 -2.12 -1.52 22.84
C SER A 250 -1.19 -0.36 22.49
N LEU A 251 -1.18 0.15 21.25
CA LEU A 251 -0.41 1.34 20.87
C LEU A 251 -0.83 2.57 21.69
N LYS A 252 -2.09 2.64 22.14
CA LYS A 252 -2.55 3.67 23.08
C LYS A 252 -1.68 3.71 24.34
N ASN A 253 -1.40 2.54 24.93
CA ASN A 253 -0.64 2.44 26.18
C ASN A 253 0.79 2.95 25.99
N PHE A 254 1.39 2.71 24.83
CA PHE A 254 2.72 3.22 24.49
C PHE A 254 2.73 4.75 24.36
N LEU A 255 1.69 5.36 23.80
CA LEU A 255 1.56 6.83 23.71
C LEU A 255 1.32 7.51 25.06
N GLU A 256 0.64 6.81 25.96
CA GLU A 256 0.35 7.32 27.31
C GLU A 256 1.57 7.27 28.24
N MET A 257 2.66 6.64 27.80
CA MET A 257 3.93 6.69 28.51
C MET A 257 4.43 8.14 28.57
N SER A 258 4.26 8.74 29.73
CA SER A 258 4.56 10.14 30.04
C SER A 258 5.14 10.28 31.45
N SER A 259 5.65 11.47 31.75
CA SER A 259 6.13 11.85 33.10
C SER A 259 5.01 12.13 34.10
N GLY A 260 3.75 11.77 33.80
CA GLY A 260 2.60 12.23 34.59
C GLY A 260 2.18 13.67 34.28
N GLY A 261 2.59 14.21 33.13
CA GLY A 261 2.19 15.52 32.59
C GLY A 261 1.90 15.45 31.08
N PHE A 262 1.81 16.60 30.40
CA PHE A 262 1.45 16.70 28.97
C PHE A 262 2.53 16.19 27.98
N GLN A 263 3.69 15.75 28.47
CA GLN A 263 4.83 15.35 27.65
C GLN A 263 4.86 13.84 27.42
N ARG A 264 4.74 13.43 26.16
CA ARG A 264 4.86 12.03 25.72
C ARG A 264 6.33 11.66 25.53
N TYR A 265 6.69 10.42 25.80
CA TYR A 265 8.06 9.94 25.61
C TYR A 265 8.30 9.23 24.26
N LEU A 266 7.23 8.89 23.54
CA LEU A 266 7.31 8.08 22.32
C LEU A 266 6.44 8.69 21.21
N GLY A 267 7.04 8.92 20.05
CA GLY A 267 6.30 9.14 18.80
C GLY A 267 5.91 7.83 18.14
N VAL A 268 4.86 7.82 17.34
CA VAL A 268 4.43 6.62 16.58
C VAL A 268 4.19 7.00 15.14
N VAL A 269 4.81 6.25 14.23
CA VAL A 269 4.68 6.38 12.78
C VAL A 269 4.18 5.05 12.24
N LEU A 270 2.98 5.03 11.68
CA LEU A 270 2.41 3.82 11.08
C LEU A 270 2.27 4.02 9.57
N PHE A 271 2.74 3.04 8.79
CA PHE A 271 2.49 2.98 7.36
C PHE A 271 1.47 1.90 7.05
N GLY A 272 0.49 2.22 6.21
CA GLY A 272 -0.58 1.29 5.87
C GLY A 272 -1.18 1.53 4.50
N GLN A 273 -2.07 0.63 4.11
CA GLN A 273 -2.92 0.81 2.94
C GLN A 273 -4.16 1.65 3.30
N PRO A 274 -4.90 2.21 2.32
CA PRO A 274 -6.07 3.04 2.59
C PRO A 274 -7.16 2.35 3.42
N ILE A 275 -7.27 1.02 3.34
CA ILE A 275 -8.19 0.23 4.17
C ILE A 275 -7.92 0.38 5.68
N PHE A 276 -6.70 0.75 6.06
CA PHE A 276 -6.33 0.94 7.46
C PHE A 276 -7.07 2.10 8.11
N GLU A 277 -7.30 3.18 7.36
CA GLU A 277 -8.05 4.34 7.85
C GLU A 277 -9.49 3.95 8.20
N ALA A 278 -10.14 3.19 7.32
CA ALA A 278 -11.48 2.67 7.58
C ALA A 278 -11.50 1.74 8.80
N ARG A 279 -10.45 0.93 8.99
CA ARG A 279 -10.32 0.07 10.18
C ARG A 279 -10.14 0.88 11.46
N LEU A 280 -9.33 1.94 11.44
CA LEU A 280 -9.11 2.82 12.61
C LEU A 280 -10.37 3.59 13.00
N ALA A 281 -11.32 3.79 12.08
CA ALA A 281 -12.61 4.41 12.36
C ALA A 281 -13.60 3.49 13.12
N ASP A 282 -13.29 2.19 13.29
CA ASP A 282 -14.10 1.28 14.10
C ASP A 282 -14.19 1.80 15.56
N PRO A 283 -15.39 1.82 16.17
CA PRO A 283 -15.58 2.22 17.57
C PRO A 283 -14.60 1.59 18.56
N GLN A 284 -14.12 0.36 18.31
CA GLN A 284 -13.15 -0.30 19.19
C GLN A 284 -11.78 0.41 19.24
N PHE A 285 -11.42 1.19 18.22
CA PHE A 285 -10.17 1.95 18.13
C PHE A 285 -10.36 3.46 18.33
N ARG A 286 -11.56 3.90 18.72
CA ARG A 286 -11.91 5.32 18.87
C ARG A 286 -10.88 6.12 19.68
N GLU A 287 -10.41 5.56 20.79
CA GLU A 287 -9.44 6.23 21.66
C GLU A 287 -8.08 6.49 21.00
N ILE A 288 -7.70 5.63 20.05
CA ILE A 288 -6.49 5.78 19.25
C ILE A 288 -6.76 6.73 18.09
N HIS A 289 -7.87 6.55 17.39
CA HIS A 289 -8.28 7.37 16.26
C HIS A 289 -8.33 8.87 16.62
N GLU A 290 -8.85 9.22 17.81
CA GLU A 290 -8.89 10.61 18.29
C GLU A 290 -7.52 11.23 18.58
N ARG A 291 -6.45 10.42 18.63
CA ARG A 291 -5.07 10.87 18.90
C ARG A 291 -4.15 10.81 17.68
N ILE A 292 -4.60 10.18 16.60
CA ILE A 292 -3.84 10.00 15.36
C ILE A 292 -4.06 11.19 14.44
N THR A 293 -2.98 11.64 13.81
CA THR A 293 -3.06 12.41 12.57
C THR A 293 -2.94 11.46 11.38
N THR A 294 -4.02 11.28 10.63
CA THR A 294 -3.99 10.48 9.40
C THR A 294 -3.64 11.36 8.20
N ILE A 295 -2.71 10.90 7.38
CA ILE A 295 -2.25 11.58 6.18
C ILE A 295 -2.18 10.57 5.04
N SER A 296 -2.77 10.89 3.91
CA SER A 296 -2.66 10.05 2.72
C SER A 296 -1.45 10.47 1.90
N MET A 297 -0.80 9.49 1.27
CA MET A 297 0.18 9.74 0.22
C MET A 297 -0.48 10.58 -0.88
N PRO A 298 0.24 11.55 -1.45
CA PRO A 298 -0.32 12.47 -2.43
C PRO A 298 -0.80 11.74 -3.68
N ASP A 299 -1.78 12.32 -4.37
CA ASP A 299 -2.16 11.82 -5.69
C ASP A 299 -0.95 11.97 -6.63
N PHE A 300 -0.51 10.84 -7.16
CA PHE A 300 0.66 10.76 -8.00
C PHE A 300 0.43 11.38 -9.39
N ARG A 301 -0.83 11.47 -9.85
CA ARG A 301 -1.16 11.90 -11.22
C ARG A 301 -0.59 13.27 -11.56
N ASP A 302 -0.66 14.21 -10.62
CA ASP A 302 -0.19 15.59 -10.82
C ASP A 302 1.33 15.68 -10.95
N SER A 303 2.07 14.74 -10.36
CA SER A 303 3.54 14.70 -10.40
C SER A 303 4.10 13.63 -11.35
N ALA A 304 3.24 12.90 -12.07
CA ALA A 304 3.64 11.72 -12.83
C ALA A 304 4.62 12.03 -13.97
N ALA A 305 4.40 13.14 -14.70
CA ALA A 305 5.28 13.55 -15.79
C ALA A 305 6.66 13.97 -15.29
N ASP A 306 6.70 14.76 -14.22
CA ASP A 306 7.95 15.20 -13.59
C ASP A 306 8.71 14.01 -12.99
N TYR A 307 8.00 13.05 -12.38
CA TYR A 307 8.58 11.81 -11.88
C TYR A 307 9.17 10.95 -13.01
N LEU A 308 8.44 10.79 -14.12
CA LEU A 308 8.92 10.05 -15.30
C LEU A 308 10.23 10.64 -15.81
N ASP A 309 10.24 11.95 -16.00
CA ASP A 309 11.42 12.66 -16.51
C ASP A 309 12.58 12.62 -15.51
N HIS A 310 12.32 12.75 -14.20
CA HIS A 310 13.32 12.60 -13.15
C HIS A 310 14.00 11.23 -13.20
N ARG A 311 13.22 10.14 -13.23
CA ARG A 311 13.77 8.77 -13.28
C ARG A 311 14.61 8.52 -14.52
N LEU A 312 14.23 9.09 -15.66
CA LEU A 312 15.00 8.98 -16.89
C LEU A 312 16.28 9.80 -16.84
N ARG A 313 16.27 10.97 -16.20
CA ARG A 313 17.47 11.82 -16.08
C ARG A 313 18.57 11.14 -15.27
N LEU A 314 18.20 10.33 -14.28
CA LEU A 314 19.16 9.52 -13.50
C LEU A 314 19.95 8.54 -14.38
N VAL A 315 19.39 8.12 -15.51
CA VAL A 315 20.06 7.25 -16.50
C VAL A 315 20.46 8.02 -17.78
N GLY A 316 20.56 9.35 -17.69
CA GLY A 316 21.08 10.20 -18.77
C GLY A 316 20.11 10.47 -19.93
N LYS A 317 18.79 10.27 -19.73
CA LYS A 317 17.75 10.54 -20.73
C LYS A 317 16.69 11.51 -20.22
N ARG A 318 15.95 12.16 -21.10
CA ARG A 318 14.68 12.83 -20.77
C ARG A 318 13.51 12.00 -21.25
N ALA A 319 12.35 12.20 -20.66
CA ALA A 319 11.08 11.62 -21.12
C ALA A 319 10.88 11.88 -22.62
N LYS A 320 11.13 13.11 -23.07
CA LYS A 320 10.99 13.50 -24.49
C LYS A 320 12.01 12.87 -25.44
N ASP A 321 13.10 12.32 -24.92
CA ASP A 321 14.07 11.61 -25.76
C ASP A 321 13.58 10.18 -26.09
N LEU A 322 12.59 9.67 -25.34
CA LEU A 322 12.07 8.31 -25.46
C LEU A 322 10.56 8.26 -25.80
N PHE A 323 9.75 9.23 -25.37
CA PHE A 323 8.30 9.24 -25.49
C PHE A 323 7.81 10.52 -26.18
N ASP A 324 6.75 10.46 -26.99
CA ASP A 324 6.10 11.69 -27.50
C ASP A 324 5.17 12.26 -26.43
N ASP A 325 4.73 13.51 -26.62
CA ASP A 325 3.85 14.18 -25.67
C ASP A 325 2.55 13.39 -25.44
N GLU A 326 2.03 12.70 -26.45
CA GLU A 326 0.83 11.86 -26.33
C GLU A 326 1.09 10.58 -25.51
N ALA A 327 2.22 9.91 -25.73
CA ALA A 327 2.65 8.78 -24.94
C ALA A 327 2.92 9.15 -23.48
N ILE A 328 3.59 10.28 -23.23
CA ILE A 328 3.83 10.79 -21.88
C ILE A 328 2.49 11.00 -21.17
N ASP A 329 1.54 11.69 -21.83
CA ASP A 329 0.21 11.92 -21.28
C ASP A 329 -0.53 10.60 -20.98
N LEU A 330 -0.48 9.62 -21.89
CA LEU A 330 -1.09 8.31 -21.69
C LEU A 330 -0.47 7.53 -20.52
N VAL A 331 0.87 7.44 -20.44
CA VAL A 331 1.58 6.79 -19.32
C VAL A 331 1.19 7.43 -17.99
N CYS A 332 1.23 8.76 -17.93
CA CYS A 332 0.95 9.51 -16.71
C CYS A 332 -0.53 9.41 -16.27
N ARG A 333 -1.48 9.46 -17.21
CA ARG A 333 -2.91 9.33 -16.91
C ARG A 333 -3.30 7.95 -16.41
N GLN A 334 -2.58 6.91 -16.79
CA GLN A 334 -2.90 5.55 -16.37
C GLN A 334 -2.23 5.13 -15.07
N ALA A 335 -1.08 5.72 -14.75
CA ALA A 335 -0.42 5.48 -13.49
C ALA A 335 -1.16 6.19 -12.34
N SER A 336 -1.44 5.44 -11.28
CA SER A 336 -1.87 6.00 -9.99
C SER A 336 -0.77 5.94 -8.92
N THR A 337 0.36 5.28 -9.23
CA THR A 337 1.52 5.20 -8.34
C THR A 337 2.85 5.21 -9.11
N PRO A 338 3.97 5.61 -8.47
CA PRO A 338 5.31 5.49 -9.05
C PRO A 338 5.66 4.11 -9.61
N LEU A 339 5.26 3.03 -8.91
CA LEU A 339 5.50 1.66 -9.35
C LEU A 339 4.71 1.34 -10.63
N GLN A 340 3.44 1.73 -10.69
CA GLN A 340 2.61 1.54 -11.88
C GLN A 340 3.17 2.32 -13.07
N LEU A 341 3.62 3.56 -12.86
CA LEU A 341 4.25 4.34 -13.92
C LEU A 341 5.48 3.63 -14.48
N GLY A 342 6.38 3.15 -13.60
CA GLY A 342 7.56 2.43 -14.03
C GLY A 342 7.22 1.18 -14.84
N ASN A 343 6.23 0.40 -14.39
CA ASN A 343 5.78 -0.78 -15.12
C ASN A 343 5.22 -0.41 -16.50
N ILE A 344 4.34 0.59 -16.59
CA ILE A 344 3.73 1.04 -17.84
C ILE A 344 4.80 1.58 -18.81
N ALA A 345 5.76 2.37 -18.30
CA ALA A 345 6.86 2.90 -19.08
C ALA A 345 7.76 1.79 -19.61
N ASN A 346 8.11 0.80 -18.78
CA ASN A 346 8.92 -0.34 -19.19
C ASN A 346 8.21 -1.22 -20.20
N GLU A 347 6.91 -1.47 -20.02
CA GLU A 347 6.12 -2.18 -21.03
C GLU A 347 6.09 -1.44 -22.37
N ALA A 348 5.89 -0.13 -22.34
CA ALA A 348 5.86 0.69 -23.54
C ALA A 348 7.18 0.60 -24.31
N LEU A 349 8.31 0.76 -23.60
CA LEU A 349 9.64 0.62 -24.16
C LEU A 349 9.91 -0.79 -24.71
N MET A 350 9.52 -1.84 -23.98
CA MET A 350 9.68 -3.24 -24.40
C MET A 350 8.91 -3.57 -25.68
N VAL A 351 7.70 -3.04 -25.86
CA VAL A 351 6.90 -3.26 -27.07
C VAL A 351 7.49 -2.50 -28.27
N SER A 352 8.11 -1.35 -28.04
CA SER A 352 8.83 -0.59 -29.08
C SER A 352 10.27 -1.07 -29.35
N GLY A 353 10.78 -2.01 -28.57
CA GLY A 353 12.15 -2.53 -28.69
C GLY A 353 12.34 -3.51 -29.86
N PRO A 354 13.59 -3.95 -30.12
CA PRO A 354 14.00 -4.58 -31.39
C PRO A 354 13.50 -6.04 -31.63
N ARG A 355 12.37 -6.47 -31.05
CA ARG A 355 11.89 -7.87 -31.15
C ARG A 355 10.36 -8.06 -31.24
N THR A 356 9.61 -7.18 -31.88
CA THR A 356 8.25 -7.55 -32.32
C THR A 356 8.25 -8.00 -33.79
N LYS A 357 8.18 -9.32 -34.02
CA LYS A 357 7.94 -9.95 -35.35
C LYS A 357 6.71 -9.39 -36.10
N ALA A 358 5.84 -8.64 -35.41
CA ALA A 358 4.69 -7.97 -35.99
C ALA A 358 5.03 -6.71 -36.79
N TYR A 359 6.18 -6.07 -36.54
CA TYR A 359 6.57 -4.80 -37.18
C TYR A 359 8.09 -4.75 -37.43
N PRO A 360 8.57 -5.32 -38.56
CA PRO A 360 10.01 -5.49 -38.84
C PRO A 360 10.80 -4.20 -39.09
N ASP A 361 10.11 -3.10 -39.44
CA ASP A 361 10.75 -1.81 -39.81
C ASP A 361 10.39 -0.66 -38.86
N ALA A 362 10.02 -0.98 -37.62
CA ALA A 362 9.48 -0.04 -36.66
C ALA A 362 10.43 0.24 -35.49
N PHE A 363 10.64 1.45 -34.98
CA PHE A 363 10.38 2.82 -35.41
C PHE A 363 10.99 3.63 -34.24
N ALA A 364 12.13 4.30 -34.43
CA ALA A 364 12.77 5.14 -33.41
C ALA A 364 11.98 6.43 -33.10
N ASN A 365 10.70 6.48 -33.48
CA ASN A 365 9.90 7.68 -33.49
C ASN A 365 8.87 7.60 -32.39
N ALA A 366 8.86 8.62 -31.55
CA ALA A 366 7.99 8.83 -30.41
C ALA A 366 6.50 8.49 -30.70
N LYS A 367 6.03 8.71 -31.95
CA LYS A 367 4.71 8.30 -32.51
C LYS A 367 4.34 6.82 -32.33
N VAL A 368 5.30 5.91 -32.29
CA VAL A 368 5.05 4.46 -32.20
C VAL A 368 4.91 3.97 -30.78
N ILE A 369 5.54 4.62 -29.81
CA ILE A 369 5.25 4.35 -28.41
C ILE A 369 3.83 4.78 -28.09
N GLY A 370 3.39 5.94 -28.58
CA GLY A 370 1.98 6.33 -28.54
C GLY A 370 1.06 5.29 -29.19
N ALA A 371 1.42 4.75 -30.37
CA ALA A 371 0.61 3.75 -31.06
C ALA A 371 0.59 2.38 -30.36
N ALA A 372 1.71 1.92 -29.81
CA ALA A 372 1.84 0.67 -29.08
C ALA A 372 1.09 0.72 -27.74
N ILE A 373 1.23 1.84 -27.01
CA ILE A 373 0.47 2.15 -25.79
C ILE A 373 -1.01 2.17 -26.12
N ARG A 374 -1.44 2.92 -27.15
CA ARG A 374 -2.85 2.92 -27.61
C ARG A 374 -3.33 1.52 -27.92
N THR A 375 -2.59 0.74 -28.69
CA THR A 375 -2.98 -0.60 -29.15
C THR A 375 -3.08 -1.57 -27.97
N LYS A 376 -2.04 -1.69 -27.14
CA LYS A 376 -2.00 -2.62 -26.00
C LYS A 376 -3.04 -2.25 -24.93
N MET A 377 -3.17 -0.97 -24.60
CA MET A 377 -4.16 -0.50 -23.61
C MET A 377 -5.60 -0.50 -24.16
N PHE A 378 -5.81 -0.37 -25.47
CA PHE A 378 -7.12 -0.64 -26.09
C PHE A 378 -7.50 -2.12 -26.01
N PHE A 379 -6.55 -3.03 -26.20
CA PHE A 379 -6.79 -4.48 -26.18
C PHE A 379 -7.06 -5.01 -24.76
N GLU A 380 -6.33 -4.52 -23.75
CA GLU A 380 -6.56 -4.89 -22.34
C GLU A 380 -7.92 -4.41 -21.81
N ASN A 381 -8.43 -3.28 -22.32
CA ASN A 381 -9.76 -2.78 -21.96
C ASN A 381 -10.93 -3.48 -22.68
N ARG A 382 -10.69 -4.32 -23.70
CA ARG A 382 -11.77 -4.96 -24.48
C ARG A 382 -11.85 -6.48 -24.46
N ASN A 383 -10.83 -7.25 -24.02
CA ASN A 383 -10.91 -8.69 -24.23
C ASN A 383 -10.23 -9.57 -23.16
N PRO A 384 -10.99 -10.13 -22.19
CA PRO A 384 -10.46 -11.13 -21.25
C PRO A 384 -10.16 -12.50 -21.89
N ALA A 385 -10.43 -12.71 -23.19
CA ALA A 385 -10.30 -14.01 -23.84
C ALA A 385 -8.92 -14.30 -24.48
N PHE A 386 -7.96 -13.39 -24.49
CA PHE A 386 -6.66 -13.61 -25.16
C PHE A 386 -5.59 -14.32 -24.30
N LYS A 387 -5.87 -14.64 -23.02
CA LYS A 387 -4.95 -15.39 -22.14
C LYS A 387 -4.76 -16.88 -22.48
N LYS A 388 -5.30 -17.39 -23.60
CA LYS A 388 -5.25 -18.84 -23.92
C LYS A 388 -4.66 -19.23 -25.28
N ARG A 389 -3.89 -18.36 -25.95
CA ARG A 389 -3.12 -18.74 -27.14
C ARG A 389 -1.71 -18.15 -27.12
N ALA A 390 -0.92 -18.62 -26.17
CA ALA A 390 0.54 -18.60 -26.20
C ALA A 390 1.07 -19.70 -25.26
N ALA A 391 0.63 -20.93 -25.53
CA ALA A 391 1.24 -22.19 -25.12
C ALA A 391 0.68 -23.27 -26.06
#